data_AF-R5FL83-F1
#
_entry.id   AF-R5FL83-F1
#
_cell.length_a   1.000
_cell.length_b   1.000
_cell.length_c   1.000
_cell.angle_alpha   90.00
_cell.angle_beta   90.00
_cell.angle_gamma   90.00
#
_symmetry.space_group_name_H-M   'P 1'
#
loop_
_entity.id
_entity.type
_entity.pdbx_description
1 polymer ?
#
loop_
_entity_poly.entity_id
_entity_poly.type
_entity_poly.pdbx_seq_one_letter_code
_entity_poly.pdbx_strand_id
1 'polypeptide(L)'
;MAYIFASELAIYYKLWYADSVNRVSTAFWGTEEVLQTSKISNSKTALQRLVDDNSCTYLKTPAGIFTELTLPVEDIIKGHENDTISTAKVVIQRINNTNSSDYQLAVPKTVLMIPKDSLYSFFEKREIYNNINSYVASWGYSSSSNNNNYTFNNIAGMITTMKNCDRRSANWNKVVLIPVEVTTTTSSSTSSVVTTKVTHNMALTSTKLVRGTATDSPIQISVIYSKFK
;
A
#
# COMPACT_ATOMS: atom_id res chain seq x y z
N MET A 1 2.50 -20.99 3.11
CA MET A 1 3.69 -20.50 3.84
C MET A 1 3.42 -20.68 5.32
N ALA A 2 4.38 -21.20 6.08
CA ALA A 2 4.32 -21.22 7.53
C ALA A 2 4.76 -19.85 8.05
N TYR A 3 3.87 -19.11 8.69
CA TYR A 3 4.19 -17.85 9.37
C TYR A 3 4.71 -18.18 10.77
N ILE A 4 6.01 -18.00 11.01
CA ILE A 4 6.58 -18.08 12.36
C ILE A 4 6.41 -16.69 12.99
N PHE A 5 5.48 -16.58 13.94
CA PHE A 5 5.12 -15.33 14.59
C PHE A 5 6.17 -14.86 15.61
N ALA A 6 6.86 -15.80 16.26
CA ALA A 6 7.96 -15.55 17.15
C ALA A 6 8.87 -16.78 17.22
N SER A 7 10.17 -16.55 17.40
CA SER A 7 11.13 -17.60 17.78
C SER A 7 11.55 -17.32 19.21
N GLU A 8 11.45 -18.31 20.08
CA GLU A 8 11.84 -18.19 21.49
C GLU A 8 12.83 -19.31 21.84
N LEU A 9 13.94 -18.94 22.47
CA LEU A 9 14.81 -19.89 23.16
C LEU A 9 14.52 -19.80 24.65
N ALA A 10 13.83 -20.81 25.18
CA ALA A 10 13.62 -20.96 26.61
C ALA A 10 14.72 -21.84 27.21
N ILE A 11 15.49 -21.30 28.16
CA ILE A 11 16.48 -22.06 28.92
C ILE A 11 15.90 -22.30 30.33
N TYR A 12 15.80 -23.58 30.69
CA TYR A 12 15.38 -24.01 32.03
C TYR A 12 16.59 -24.42 32.85
N TYR A 13 16.76 -23.82 34.02
CA TYR A 13 17.86 -24.14 34.93
C TYR A 13 17.40 -24.14 36.38
N LYS A 14 18.20 -24.80 37.23
CA LYS A 14 18.00 -24.85 38.67
C LYS A 14 18.96 -23.86 39.31
N LEU A 15 18.44 -22.96 40.14
CA LEU A 15 19.23 -22.02 40.91
C LEU A 15 19.15 -22.40 42.38
N TRP A 16 20.30 -22.47 43.04
CA TRP A 16 20.37 -22.71 44.47
C TRP A 16 20.35 -21.36 45.19
N TYR A 17 19.33 -21.13 46.01
CA TYR A 17 19.15 -19.88 46.75
C TYR A 17 18.52 -20.17 48.11
N ALA A 18 19.14 -19.66 49.19
CA ALA A 18 18.68 -19.81 50.57
C ALA A 18 18.29 -21.27 50.93
N ASP A 19 19.23 -22.21 50.76
CA ASP A 19 19.08 -23.64 51.04
C ASP A 19 17.97 -24.37 50.27
N SER A 20 17.41 -23.74 49.23
CA SER A 20 16.38 -24.32 48.38
C SER A 20 16.78 -24.32 46.90
N VAL A 21 16.37 -25.37 46.17
CA VAL A 21 16.56 -25.47 44.72
C VAL A 21 15.33 -24.92 44.03
N ASN A 22 15.47 -23.77 43.39
CA ASN A 22 14.42 -23.11 42.64
C ASN A 22 14.57 -23.40 41.14
N ARG A 23 13.45 -23.73 40.46
CA ARG A 23 13.42 -23.88 39.01
C ARG A 23 13.12 -22.53 38.38
N VAL A 24 14.01 -22.04 37.55
CA VAL A 24 13.89 -20.74 36.87
C VAL A 24 13.97 -20.98 35.36
N SER A 25 13.20 -20.21 34.61
CA SER A 25 13.33 -20.12 33.17
C SER A 25 13.74 -18.71 32.76
N THR A 26 14.61 -18.62 31.76
CA THR A 26 14.86 -17.37 31.04
C THR A 26 14.51 -17.57 29.58
N ALA A 27 13.85 -16.58 29.00
CA ALA A 27 13.39 -16.60 27.62
C ALA A 27 14.18 -15.57 26.81
N PHE A 28 14.83 -16.02 25.74
CA PHE A 28 15.43 -15.14 24.75
C PHE A 28 14.53 -15.11 23.52
N TRP A 29 13.91 -13.97 23.30
CA TRP A 29 13.16 -13.71 22.08
C TRP A 29 14.15 -13.53 20.93
N GLY A 30 14.01 -14.35 19.89
CA GLY A 30 14.76 -14.19 18.65
C GLY A 30 14.36 -12.88 17.98
N THR A 31 15.36 -12.05 17.66
CA THR A 31 15.19 -10.92 16.72
C THR A 31 15.00 -11.48 15.30
N GLU A 32 14.45 -10.69 14.37
CA GLU A 32 14.15 -11.11 12.98
C GLU A 32 15.39 -11.52 12.14
N GLU A 33 16.55 -11.81 12.74
CA GLU A 33 17.82 -12.07 12.05
C GLU A 33 17.97 -13.49 11.46
N VAL A 34 16.91 -14.31 11.46
CA VAL A 34 16.93 -15.54 10.66
C VAL A 34 16.62 -15.19 9.21
N LEU A 35 17.66 -15.11 8.38
CA LEU A 35 17.56 -14.87 6.94
C LEU A 35 16.88 -16.06 6.23
N GLN A 36 15.55 -16.05 6.17
CA GLN A 36 14.80 -16.99 5.35
C GLN A 36 14.93 -16.58 3.87
N THR A 37 15.77 -17.28 3.12
CA THR A 37 15.97 -17.00 1.68
C THR A 37 14.94 -17.77 0.86
N SER A 38 13.88 -17.09 0.43
CA SER A 38 12.91 -17.64 -0.54
C SER A 38 13.19 -17.10 -1.94
N LYS A 39 13.41 -17.99 -2.91
CA LYS A 39 13.58 -17.61 -4.32
C LYS A 39 12.24 -17.73 -5.04
N ILE A 40 11.79 -16.62 -5.60
CA ILE A 40 10.56 -16.56 -6.41
C ILE A 40 10.99 -16.32 -7.85
N SER A 41 10.56 -17.20 -8.75
CA SER A 41 10.83 -17.07 -10.18
C SER A 41 9.52 -16.82 -10.92
N ASN A 42 9.44 -15.68 -11.62
CA ASN A 42 8.29 -15.32 -12.44
C ASN A 42 8.66 -15.45 -13.92
N SER A 43 7.71 -15.90 -14.74
CA SER A 43 7.91 -15.95 -16.20
C SER A 43 7.91 -14.55 -16.79
N LYS A 44 9.06 -14.10 -17.30
CA LYS A 44 9.23 -12.76 -17.91
C LYS A 44 8.25 -12.54 -19.07
N THR A 45 8.07 -13.54 -19.92
CA THR A 45 7.17 -13.48 -21.08
C THR A 45 5.71 -13.34 -20.66
N ALA A 46 5.30 -14.02 -19.58
CA ALA A 46 3.96 -13.89 -19.05
C ALA A 46 3.73 -12.52 -18.40
N LEU A 47 4.72 -11.98 -17.67
CA LEU A 47 4.64 -10.65 -17.10
C LEU A 47 4.57 -9.57 -18.18
N GLN A 48 5.39 -9.66 -19.23
CA GLN A 48 5.38 -8.71 -20.33
C GLN A 48 3.99 -8.64 -21.00
N ARG A 49 3.36 -9.80 -21.24
CA ARG A 49 1.98 -9.86 -21.76
C ARG A 49 0.97 -9.13 -20.88
N LEU A 50 1.14 -9.17 -19.56
CA LEU A 50 0.26 -8.45 -18.62
C LEU A 50 0.52 -6.94 -18.61
N VAL A 51 1.76 -6.52 -18.82
CA VAL A 51 2.13 -5.10 -18.92
C VAL A 51 1.66 -4.50 -20.25
N ASP A 52 1.73 -5.27 -21.34
CA ASP A 52 1.31 -4.84 -22.67
C ASP A 52 -0.22 -4.87 -22.87
N ASP A 53 -0.97 -5.41 -21.90
CA ASP A 53 -2.43 -5.46 -21.93
C ASP A 53 -3.01 -4.04 -21.77
N ASN A 54 -3.57 -3.52 -22.86
CA ASN A 54 -4.18 -2.19 -22.90
C ASN A 54 -5.60 -2.14 -22.32
N SER A 55 -6.21 -3.27 -21.97
CA SER A 55 -7.59 -3.32 -21.48
C SER A 55 -7.71 -3.00 -19.99
N CYS A 56 -6.68 -3.30 -19.20
CA CYS A 56 -6.70 -3.14 -17.75
C CYS A 56 -5.28 -2.92 -17.22
N THR A 57 -5.18 -2.59 -15.93
CA THR A 57 -3.89 -2.58 -15.24
C THR A 57 -3.90 -3.63 -14.13
N TYR A 58 -2.72 -4.09 -13.71
CA TYR A 58 -2.60 -5.18 -12.76
C TYR A 58 -1.85 -4.74 -11.51
N LEU A 59 -2.31 -5.21 -10.36
CA LEU A 59 -1.48 -5.28 -9.16
C LEU A 59 -1.21 -6.76 -8.89
N LYS A 60 0.07 -7.16 -8.88
CA LYS A 60 0.46 -8.56 -8.72
C LYS A 60 1.68 -8.73 -7.83
N THR A 61 1.50 -9.48 -6.75
CA THR A 61 2.56 -9.85 -5.81
C THR A 61 2.74 -11.37 -5.79
N PRO A 62 3.97 -11.86 -5.59
CA PRO A 62 5.25 -11.16 -5.44
C PRO A 62 5.91 -10.76 -6.78
N ALA A 63 5.18 -10.82 -7.90
CA ALA A 63 5.72 -10.55 -9.24
C ALA A 63 6.22 -9.12 -9.46
N GLY A 64 5.81 -8.17 -8.61
CA GLY A 64 6.25 -6.78 -8.69
C GLY A 64 5.59 -5.98 -9.82
N ILE A 65 4.37 -6.37 -10.25
CA ILE A 65 3.59 -5.53 -11.16
C ILE A 65 2.82 -4.51 -10.32
N PHE A 66 3.14 -3.23 -10.55
CA PHE A 66 2.49 -2.07 -9.94
C PHE A 66 1.78 -1.24 -11.02
N THR A 67 0.74 -0.53 -10.62
CA THR A 67 -0.01 0.37 -11.52
C THR A 67 0.53 1.79 -11.37
N GLU A 68 0.90 2.41 -12.50
CA GLU A 68 1.17 3.85 -12.57
C GLU A 68 -0.13 4.60 -12.87
N LEU A 69 -0.35 5.72 -12.17
CA LEU A 69 -1.47 6.63 -12.37
C LEU A 69 -0.92 8.04 -12.61
N THR A 70 -1.40 8.70 -13.66
CA THR A 70 -1.08 10.11 -13.92
C THR A 70 -2.24 10.95 -13.41
N LEU A 71 -1.95 11.92 -12.53
CA LEU A 71 -2.96 12.81 -11.97
C LEU A 71 -3.11 14.05 -12.86
N PRO A 72 -4.34 14.47 -13.22
CA PRO A 72 -4.59 15.63 -14.07
C PRO A 72 -4.47 16.94 -13.25
N VAL A 73 -3.29 17.18 -12.67
CA VAL A 73 -3.05 18.32 -11.77
C VAL A 73 -3.30 19.66 -12.46
N GLU A 74 -2.91 19.78 -13.73
CA GLU A 74 -3.09 21.02 -14.51
C GLU A 74 -4.56 21.34 -14.75
N ASP A 75 -5.37 20.33 -15.10
CA ASP A 75 -6.81 20.52 -15.33
C ASP A 75 -7.56 20.88 -14.04
N ILE A 76 -7.10 20.37 -12.89
CA ILE A 76 -7.66 20.70 -11.57
C ILE A 76 -7.37 22.16 -11.20
N ILE A 77 -6.20 22.69 -11.58
CA ILE A 77 -5.81 24.06 -11.25
C ILE A 77 -6.42 25.07 -12.23
N LYS A 78 -6.68 24.66 -13.48
CA LYS A 78 -7.19 25.52 -14.53
C LYS A 78 -8.55 26.11 -14.13
N GLY A 79 -8.60 27.44 -13.97
CA GLY A 79 -9.80 28.17 -13.53
C GLY A 79 -9.96 28.30 -12.01
N HIS A 80 -9.08 27.66 -11.23
CA HIS A 80 -9.06 27.64 -9.76
C HIS A 80 -7.68 28.02 -9.20
N GLU A 81 -6.93 28.87 -9.90
CA GLU A 81 -5.52 29.17 -9.59
C GLU A 81 -5.31 29.70 -8.16
N ASN A 82 -6.25 30.53 -7.71
CA ASN A 82 -6.26 31.18 -6.39
C ASN A 82 -7.15 30.46 -5.36
N ASP A 83 -7.86 29.41 -5.76
CA ASP A 83 -8.74 28.68 -4.85
C ASP A 83 -7.95 27.60 -4.08
N THR A 84 -8.41 27.28 -2.87
CA THR A 84 -7.82 26.20 -2.08
C THR A 84 -8.51 24.88 -2.39
N ILE A 85 -7.73 23.83 -2.65
CA ILE A 85 -8.24 22.47 -2.82
C ILE A 85 -8.51 21.90 -1.42
N SER A 86 -9.79 21.83 -1.03
CA SER A 86 -10.19 21.35 0.30
C SER A 86 -10.21 19.84 0.37
N THR A 87 -10.75 19.19 -0.66
CA THR A 87 -10.73 17.73 -0.77
C THR A 87 -10.55 17.30 -2.21
N ALA A 88 -9.85 16.18 -2.39
CA ALA A 88 -9.76 15.50 -3.68
C ALA A 88 -9.88 13.99 -3.46
N LYS A 89 -10.90 13.37 -4.04
CA LYS A 89 -11.20 11.95 -3.88
C LYS A 89 -10.97 11.22 -5.19
N VAL A 90 -10.23 10.11 -5.14
CA VAL A 90 -10.02 9.20 -6.27
C VAL A 90 -10.52 7.81 -5.88
N VAL A 91 -11.32 7.21 -6.76
CA VAL A 91 -11.82 5.84 -6.58
C VAL A 91 -11.30 4.97 -7.72
N ILE A 92 -10.49 3.97 -7.36
CA ILE A 92 -9.92 3.03 -8.32
C ILE A 92 -10.74 1.74 -8.27
N GLN A 93 -11.52 1.50 -9.32
CA GLN A 93 -12.40 0.34 -9.42
C GLN A 93 -11.63 -0.92 -9.80
N ARG A 94 -11.97 -2.04 -9.16
CA ARG A 94 -11.47 -3.37 -9.53
C ARG A 94 -12.37 -4.00 -10.58
N ILE A 95 -11.77 -4.72 -11.53
CA ILE A 95 -12.48 -5.57 -12.48
C ILE A 95 -12.71 -6.94 -11.82
N ASN A 96 -13.95 -7.42 -11.89
CA ASN A 96 -14.31 -8.72 -11.33
C ASN A 96 -13.65 -9.87 -12.11
N ASN A 97 -13.32 -10.94 -11.38
CA ASN A 97 -12.85 -12.17 -12.02
C ASN A 97 -14.06 -12.85 -12.67
N THR A 98 -13.93 -13.25 -13.93
CA THR A 98 -15.01 -13.92 -14.67
C THR A 98 -15.02 -15.44 -14.46
N ASN A 99 -13.87 -16.02 -14.09
CA ASN A 99 -13.71 -17.47 -13.98
C ASN A 99 -13.44 -17.84 -12.52
N SER A 100 -14.29 -18.65 -11.89
CA SER A 100 -14.02 -19.25 -10.59
C SER A 100 -13.02 -20.40 -10.75
N SER A 101 -11.97 -20.40 -9.93
CA SER A 101 -10.97 -21.47 -9.86
C SER A 101 -10.46 -21.55 -8.43
N ASP A 102 -10.20 -22.76 -7.94
CA ASP A 102 -9.62 -22.97 -6.61
C ASP A 102 -8.22 -22.35 -6.46
N TYR A 103 -7.56 -22.04 -7.59
CA TYR A 103 -6.24 -21.42 -7.64
C TYR A 103 -6.29 -19.91 -7.85
N GLN A 104 -7.45 -19.27 -7.63
CA GLN A 104 -7.54 -17.82 -7.68
C GLN A 104 -6.66 -17.18 -6.61
N LEU A 105 -5.80 -16.26 -7.06
CA LEU A 105 -5.01 -15.45 -6.15
C LEU A 105 -5.93 -14.49 -5.39
N ALA A 106 -5.63 -14.29 -4.11
CA ALA A 106 -6.38 -13.37 -3.27
C ALA A 106 -6.25 -11.93 -3.77
N VAL A 107 -7.21 -11.08 -3.43
CA VAL A 107 -7.14 -9.65 -3.71
C VAL A 107 -6.21 -8.98 -2.68
N PRO A 108 -5.28 -8.11 -3.09
CA PRO A 108 -4.46 -7.37 -2.14
C PRO A 108 -5.36 -6.51 -1.23
N LYS A 109 -5.25 -6.70 0.08
CA LYS A 109 -6.11 -6.00 1.06
C LYS A 109 -5.81 -4.51 1.11
N THR A 110 -4.55 -4.12 0.95
CA THR A 110 -4.09 -2.76 1.18
C THR A 110 -3.20 -2.30 0.05
N VAL A 111 -3.43 -1.08 -0.44
CA VAL A 111 -2.69 -0.46 -1.53
C VAL A 111 -2.19 0.91 -1.07
N LEU A 112 -0.90 1.15 -1.25
CA LEU A 112 -0.22 2.42 -1.02
C LEU A 112 -0.17 3.21 -2.34
N MET A 113 -0.45 4.50 -2.28
CA MET A 113 -0.25 5.47 -3.34
C MET A 113 0.86 6.42 -2.92
N ILE A 114 1.92 6.52 -3.73
CA ILE A 114 3.04 7.44 -3.54
C ILE A 114 3.52 8.04 -4.87
N PRO A 115 4.16 9.22 -4.87
CA PRO A 115 4.86 9.76 -6.02
C PRO A 115 5.86 8.76 -6.56
N LYS A 116 5.93 8.63 -7.89
CA LYS A 116 6.80 7.65 -8.55
C LYS A 116 8.27 7.82 -8.19
N ASP A 117 8.73 9.06 -8.04
CA ASP A 117 10.13 9.36 -7.70
C ASP A 117 10.51 8.94 -6.28
N SER A 118 9.52 8.77 -5.39
CA SER A 118 9.74 8.34 -4.00
C SER A 118 9.65 6.83 -3.80
N LEU A 119 9.43 6.06 -4.88
CA LEU A 119 9.19 4.62 -4.82
C LEU A 119 10.25 3.88 -4.00
N TYR A 120 11.52 4.01 -4.37
CA TYR A 120 12.61 3.29 -3.72
C TYR A 120 12.90 3.84 -2.33
N SER A 121 13.01 5.17 -2.22
CA SER A 121 13.37 5.83 -0.95
C SER A 121 12.38 5.56 0.17
N PHE A 122 11.08 5.47 -0.15
CA PHE A 122 10.02 5.20 0.82
C PHE A 122 10.27 3.88 1.55
N PHE A 123 10.56 2.80 0.82
CA PHE A 123 10.77 1.47 1.41
C PHE A 123 12.18 1.32 2.00
N GLU A 124 13.21 1.86 1.34
CA GLU A 124 14.60 1.81 1.84
C GLU A 124 14.76 2.52 3.18
N LYS A 125 14.10 3.68 3.34
CA LYS A 125 14.11 4.46 4.58
C LYS A 125 13.05 4.01 5.59
N ARG A 126 12.27 2.98 5.26
CA ARG A 126 11.18 2.44 6.11
C ARG A 126 10.18 3.51 6.53
N GLU A 127 9.82 4.38 5.58
CA GLU A 127 8.83 5.44 5.82
C GLU A 127 7.44 4.85 6.09
N ILE A 128 6.65 5.57 6.87
CA ILE A 128 5.21 5.31 7.06
C ILE A 128 4.42 6.31 6.22
N TYR A 129 3.21 5.93 5.82
CA TYR A 129 2.35 6.87 5.10
C TYR A 129 1.96 8.05 6.01
N ASN A 130 1.81 9.23 5.42
CA ASN A 130 1.62 10.49 6.15
C ASN A 130 0.34 11.25 5.79
N ASN A 131 -0.47 10.74 4.85
CA ASN A 131 -1.68 11.40 4.33
C ASN A 131 -1.46 12.80 3.72
N ILE A 132 -0.22 13.11 3.33
CA ILE A 132 0.15 14.34 2.63
C ILE A 132 0.65 14.01 1.23
N ASN A 133 1.68 13.17 1.13
CA ASN A 133 2.24 12.70 -0.13
C ASN A 133 2.14 11.18 -0.28
N SER A 134 1.70 10.49 0.76
CA SER A 134 1.57 9.03 0.78
C SER A 134 0.24 8.66 1.41
N TYR A 135 -0.52 7.82 0.72
CA TYR A 135 -1.88 7.46 1.11
C TYR A 135 -2.08 5.96 1.04
N VAL A 136 -2.83 5.43 1.99
CA VAL A 136 -3.19 4.02 2.01
C VAL A 136 -4.69 3.89 1.79
N ALA A 137 -5.08 2.99 0.90
CA ALA A 137 -6.44 2.55 0.71
C ALA A 137 -6.56 1.06 1.03
N SER A 138 -7.59 0.70 1.77
CA SER A 138 -7.98 -0.70 1.95
C SER A 138 -9.01 -1.08 0.89
N TRP A 139 -8.98 -2.32 0.45
CA TRP A 139 -10.00 -2.86 -0.43
C TRP A 139 -11.35 -2.82 0.29
N GLY A 140 -12.31 -2.10 -0.29
CA GLY A 140 -13.59 -1.79 0.33
C GLY A 140 -14.59 -2.94 0.36
N TYR A 141 -14.21 -4.15 -0.06
CA TYR A 141 -15.10 -5.30 -0.10
C TYR A 141 -15.14 -6.00 1.26
N SER A 142 -16.28 -5.93 1.90
CA SER A 142 -16.61 -6.61 3.15
C SER A 142 -18.02 -7.21 3.04
N SER A 143 -18.38 -8.13 3.93
CA SER A 143 -19.75 -8.65 4.04
C SER A 143 -20.80 -7.56 4.27
N SER A 144 -20.39 -6.38 4.74
CA SER A 144 -21.24 -5.20 5.00
C SER A 144 -21.10 -4.06 3.96
N SER A 145 -20.14 -4.13 3.04
CA SER A 145 -19.91 -3.11 2.02
C SER A 145 -19.43 -3.76 0.73
N ASN A 146 -20.25 -3.68 -0.32
CA ASN A 146 -19.99 -4.33 -1.61
C ASN A 146 -19.09 -3.50 -2.53
N ASN A 147 -18.27 -2.60 -1.97
CA ASN A 147 -17.47 -1.67 -2.74
C ASN A 147 -16.20 -2.36 -3.24
N ASN A 148 -16.25 -2.87 -4.47
CA ASN A 148 -15.11 -3.50 -5.15
C ASN A 148 -14.11 -2.45 -5.69
N ASN A 149 -13.57 -1.61 -4.81
CA ASN A 149 -12.64 -0.53 -5.16
C ASN A 149 -11.63 -0.23 -4.05
N TYR A 150 -10.63 0.58 -4.44
CA TYR A 150 -9.72 1.27 -3.54
C TYR A 150 -10.06 2.76 -3.58
N THR A 151 -10.52 3.30 -2.46
CA THR A 151 -10.90 4.71 -2.35
C THR A 151 -9.83 5.49 -1.59
N PHE A 152 -9.27 6.51 -2.25
CA PHE A 152 -8.38 7.50 -1.65
C PHE A 152 -9.20 8.77 -1.39
N ASN A 153 -9.58 8.99 -0.12
CA ASN A 153 -10.61 9.98 0.24
C ASN A 153 -10.17 11.43 0.09
N ASN A 154 -8.93 11.77 0.49
CA ASN A 154 -8.45 13.14 0.43
C ASN A 154 -6.97 13.20 0.03
N ILE A 155 -6.71 13.27 -1.27
CA ILE A 155 -5.38 13.44 -1.86
C ILE A 155 -5.05 14.90 -2.19
N ALA A 156 -5.80 15.87 -1.63
CA ALA A 156 -5.58 17.30 -1.88
C ALA A 156 -4.14 17.73 -1.53
N GLY A 157 -3.57 17.18 -0.46
CA GLY A 157 -2.18 17.44 -0.06
C GLY A 157 -1.17 17.06 -1.15
N MET A 158 -1.35 15.92 -1.79
CA MET A 158 -0.45 15.48 -2.86
C MET A 158 -0.64 16.30 -4.13
N ILE A 159 -1.86 16.63 -4.52
CA ILE A 159 -2.11 17.51 -5.67
C ILE A 159 -1.50 18.89 -5.45
N THR A 160 -1.60 19.42 -4.24
CA THR A 160 -1.00 20.72 -3.86
C THR A 160 0.53 20.64 -3.88
N THR A 161 1.10 19.53 -3.40
CA THR A 161 2.55 19.30 -3.46
C THR A 161 3.04 19.21 -4.91
N MET A 162 2.29 18.53 -5.79
CA MET A 162 2.59 18.43 -7.22
C MET A 162 2.41 19.77 -7.95
N LYS A 163 1.41 20.58 -7.57
CA LYS A 163 1.22 21.95 -8.07
C LYS A 163 2.47 22.80 -7.84
N ASN A 164 3.03 22.70 -6.64
CA ASN A 164 4.14 23.56 -6.18
C ASN A 164 5.53 22.99 -6.49
N CYS A 165 5.62 21.81 -7.12
CA CYS A 165 6.91 21.22 -7.43
C CYS A 165 7.55 21.90 -8.66
N ASP A 166 8.88 21.90 -8.71
CA ASP A 166 9.67 22.57 -9.78
C ASP A 166 9.52 21.94 -11.18
N ARG A 167 8.63 20.94 -11.37
CA ARG A 167 8.38 20.19 -12.62
C ARG A 167 9.64 19.63 -13.32
N ARG A 168 10.78 19.57 -12.63
CA ARG A 168 12.05 19.08 -13.18
C ARG A 168 12.05 17.59 -13.46
N SER A 169 11.26 16.83 -12.70
CA SER A 169 11.08 15.40 -12.92
C SER A 169 10.01 15.15 -13.98
N ALA A 170 10.30 14.25 -14.93
CA ALA A 170 9.30 13.78 -15.90
C ALA A 170 8.12 13.02 -15.24
N ASN A 171 8.26 12.62 -13.97
CA ASN A 171 7.24 11.90 -13.21
C ASN A 171 6.52 12.80 -12.18
N TRP A 172 6.65 14.13 -12.28
CA TRP A 172 6.16 15.06 -11.27
C TRP A 172 4.65 14.92 -10.94
N ASN A 173 3.83 14.53 -11.92
CA ASN A 173 2.38 14.30 -11.77
C ASN A 173 2.01 12.80 -11.75
N LYS A 174 3.00 11.92 -11.55
CA LYS A 174 2.81 10.46 -11.59
C LYS A 174 2.90 9.86 -10.20
N VAL A 175 1.96 8.96 -9.92
CA VAL A 175 1.93 8.16 -8.70
C VAL A 175 1.92 6.69 -9.04
N VAL A 176 2.37 5.86 -8.10
CA VAL A 176 2.40 4.41 -8.22
C VAL A 176 1.52 3.81 -7.14
N LEU A 177 0.71 2.82 -7.52
CA LEU A 177 -0.12 2.02 -6.64
C LEU A 177 0.60 0.70 -6.33
N ILE A 178 0.84 0.44 -5.05
CA ILE A 178 1.71 -0.64 -4.58
C ILE A 178 0.96 -1.45 -3.53
N PRO A 179 0.80 -2.77 -3.71
CA PRO A 179 0.31 -3.65 -2.66
C PRO A 179 1.27 -3.64 -1.47
N VAL A 180 0.76 -3.33 -0.28
CA VAL A 180 1.57 -3.24 0.95
C VAL A 180 0.94 -4.02 2.09
N GLU A 181 1.77 -4.37 3.06
CA GLU A 181 1.38 -4.81 4.39
C GLU A 181 1.63 -3.67 5.38
N VAL A 182 0.61 -3.36 6.17
CA VAL A 182 0.64 -2.29 7.17
C VAL A 182 0.56 -2.93 8.54
N THR A 183 1.61 -2.77 9.35
CA THR A 183 1.63 -3.22 10.74
C THR A 183 1.17 -2.07 11.62
N THR A 184 0.26 -2.37 12.55
CA THR A 184 -0.25 -1.40 13.51
C THR A 184 -0.05 -1.91 14.94
N THR A 185 0.11 -0.97 15.86
CA THR A 185 0.13 -1.24 17.30
C THR A 185 -0.94 -0.38 17.95
N THR A 186 -1.72 -0.98 18.85
CA THR A 186 -2.71 -0.26 19.65
C THR A 186 -2.07 0.20 20.95
N SER A 187 -2.08 1.51 21.20
CA SER A 187 -1.69 2.03 22.50
C SER A 187 -2.73 1.67 23.55
N SER A 188 -2.34 0.96 24.60
CA SER A 188 -3.22 0.51 25.68
C SER A 188 -3.78 1.65 26.54
N SER A 189 -3.13 2.82 26.55
CA SER A 189 -3.56 3.99 27.33
C SER A 189 -4.59 4.87 26.62
N THR A 190 -4.53 4.96 25.30
CA THR A 190 -5.39 5.87 24.50
C THR A 190 -6.30 5.12 23.52
N SER A 191 -6.25 3.79 23.49
CA SER A 191 -6.92 2.93 22.50
C SER A 191 -6.67 3.34 21.04
N SER A 192 -5.60 4.09 20.80
CA SER A 192 -5.27 4.63 19.48
C SER A 192 -4.45 3.62 18.70
N VAL A 193 -4.88 3.32 17.47
CA VAL A 193 -4.15 2.45 16.55
C VAL A 193 -3.14 3.29 15.78
N VAL A 194 -1.86 3.00 15.96
CA VAL A 194 -0.76 3.69 15.28
C VAL A 194 -0.11 2.75 14.29
N THR A 195 0.15 3.22 13.07
CA THR A 195 0.92 2.46 12.08
C THR A 195 2.40 2.52 12.43
N THR A 196 3.04 1.36 12.55
CA THR A 196 4.45 1.23 12.95
C THR A 196 5.35 0.79 11.81
N LYS A 197 4.81 0.15 10.77
CA LYS A 197 5.60 -0.38 9.65
C LYS A 197 4.73 -0.48 8.39
N VAL A 198 5.32 -0.12 7.25
CA VAL A 198 4.74 -0.36 5.92
C VAL A 198 5.79 -1.12 5.10
N THR A 199 5.41 -2.26 4.53
CA THR A 199 6.30 -3.10 3.71
C THR A 199 5.60 -3.56 2.44
N HIS A 200 6.37 -3.99 1.44
CA HIS A 200 5.80 -4.64 0.26
C HIS A 200 5.00 -5.87 0.67
N ASN A 201 3.81 -6.04 0.08
CA ASN A 201 3.07 -7.27 0.22
C ASN A 201 3.76 -8.36 -0.60
N MET A 202 4.16 -9.45 0.05
CA MET A 202 4.84 -10.59 -0.58
C MET A 202 3.93 -11.83 -0.67
N ALA A 203 2.68 -11.74 -0.24
CA ALA A 203 1.69 -12.81 -0.40
C ALA A 203 1.32 -13.00 -1.88
N LEU A 204 0.76 -14.16 -2.21
CA LEU A 204 0.28 -14.47 -3.56
C LEU A 204 -1.05 -13.74 -3.81
N THR A 205 -0.99 -12.51 -4.30
CA THR A 205 -2.17 -11.69 -4.57
C THR A 205 -2.17 -11.14 -5.99
N SER A 206 -3.36 -11.00 -6.56
CA SER A 206 -3.52 -10.47 -7.91
C SER A 206 -4.87 -9.79 -8.06
N THR A 207 -4.88 -8.62 -8.69
CA THR A 207 -6.12 -7.95 -9.05
C THR A 207 -5.98 -7.18 -10.36
N LYS A 208 -7.10 -7.05 -11.07
CA LYS A 208 -7.24 -6.21 -12.25
C LYS A 208 -7.91 -4.91 -11.85
N LEU A 209 -7.34 -3.79 -12.26
CA LEU A 209 -7.89 -2.46 -12.07
C LEU A 209 -8.34 -1.90 -13.41
N VAL A 210 -9.41 -1.11 -13.38
CA VAL A 210 -9.86 -0.35 -14.55
C VAL A 210 -8.72 0.56 -15.01
N ARG A 211 -8.52 0.66 -16.33
CA ARG A 211 -7.49 1.52 -16.91
C ARG A 211 -8.04 2.94 -17.11
N GLY A 212 -7.26 3.94 -16.73
CA GLY A 212 -7.54 5.34 -17.06
C GLY A 212 -7.13 5.66 -18.49
N THR A 213 -7.92 6.47 -19.19
CA THR A 213 -7.62 6.98 -20.53
C THR A 213 -7.42 8.50 -20.46
N ALA A 214 -6.68 9.07 -21.42
CA ALA A 214 -6.47 10.52 -21.46
C ALA A 214 -7.77 11.29 -21.74
N THR A 215 -8.69 10.67 -22.49
CA THR A 215 -10.01 11.20 -22.83
C THR A 215 -11.08 10.20 -22.40
N ASP A 216 -12.16 10.68 -21.79
CA ASP A 216 -13.28 9.86 -21.29
C ASP A 216 -12.84 8.72 -20.35
N SER A 217 -12.06 9.08 -19.32
CA SER A 217 -11.55 8.11 -18.36
C SER A 217 -12.67 7.53 -17.50
N PRO A 218 -12.78 6.19 -17.37
CA PRO A 218 -13.70 5.56 -16.43
C PRO A 218 -13.30 5.78 -14.96
N ILE A 219 -12.07 6.24 -14.71
CA ILE A 219 -11.61 6.67 -13.39
C ILE A 219 -11.81 8.18 -13.30
N GLN A 220 -12.59 8.59 -12.30
CA GLN A 220 -12.90 9.99 -12.03
C GLN A 220 -12.26 10.46 -10.73
N ILE A 221 -11.85 11.73 -10.72
CA ILE A 221 -11.41 12.45 -9.52
C ILE A 221 -12.47 13.48 -9.16
N SER A 222 -12.94 13.46 -7.91
CA SER A 222 -13.89 14.45 -7.37
C SER A 222 -13.11 15.46 -6.55
N VAL A 223 -13.18 16.74 -6.93
CA VAL A 223 -12.44 17.81 -6.26
C VAL A 223 -13.42 18.84 -5.71
N ILE A 224 -13.22 19.27 -4.46
CA ILE A 224 -13.96 20.35 -3.82
C ILE A 224 -13.01 21.50 -3.55
N TYR A 225 -13.36 22.67 -4.08
CA TYR A 225 -12.63 23.92 -3.89
C TYR A 225 -13.28 24.74 -2.79
N SER A 226 -12.49 25.56 -2.12
CA SER A 226 -12.96 26.59 -1.21
C SER A 226 -12.32 27.92 -1.53
N LYS A 227 -13.15 28.96 -1.52
CA LYS A 227 -12.78 30.34 -1.80
C LYS A 227 -13.10 31.19 -0.58
N PHE A 228 -12.09 31.87 -0.05
CA PHE A 228 -12.30 32.86 1.00
C PHE A 228 -12.63 34.21 0.35
N LYS A 229 -13.67 34.88 0.87
CA LYS A 229 -14.04 36.25 0.49
C LYS A 229 -13.36 37.23 1.42
#